data_AF-A0A0C9M7G9-F1
#
_entry.id   AF-A0A0C9M7G9-F1
#
_cell.length_a   1.000
_cell.length_b   1.000
_cell.length_c   1.000
_cell.angle_alpha   90.00
_cell.angle_beta   90.00
_cell.angle_gamma   90.00
#
_symmetry.space_group_name_H-M   'P 1'
#
loop_
_entity.id
_entity.type
_entity.pdbx_description
1 polymer ?
#
loop_
_entity_poly.entity_id
_entity_poly.type
_entity_poly.pdbx_seq_one_letter_code
_entity_poly.pdbx_strand_id
1 'polypeptide(L)'
;MARFSLTTIVLATLCTAVLGAEESVSAQSDVKVEAGCEKNFKVMAQADLDSIKTCKIFKGTIDIDHMTATQLKMEGVEQLIGDLVMNGNVDLEKFSAPELQKVDGSIKIENHTILNKMEFPKLTEAKVFSLAVLPALEVINFPAGLTKVNSMRIEDTRAPKASQLATLKLATFLNLAQIDMPALTTVKSDISFHENDLTVLNMDKVELIGGTMTIANNNKLTETSFKSLARIDGALSIGNNTQLTAIDGFPKLTEIHGTVDLAGGFNVYNLPVLQDVRGGMRLQTTSSQLGCPDIERKLKGENIVKGNTWSCTASMQESNMVPTVGQSPSVPNKAGGGSSSGGSSNGSGSGSMQSSGMALAANGGWIAMTMAVVYSLI
;
A
#
# COMPACT_ATOMS: atom_id res chain seq x y z
N MET A 1 -4.79 -7.22 -101.79
CA MET A 1 -4.98 -8.63 -101.35
C MET A 1 -5.25 -8.64 -99.86
N ALA A 2 -6.30 -9.35 -99.46
CA ALA A 2 -6.70 -9.87 -98.13
C ALA A 2 -6.59 -8.99 -96.85
N ARG A 3 -7.77 -8.82 -96.24
CA ARG A 3 -8.09 -8.39 -94.86
C ARG A 3 -7.75 -9.48 -93.82
N PHE A 4 -7.61 -9.13 -92.53
CA PHE A 4 -8.02 -9.82 -91.27
C PHE A 4 -7.30 -9.05 -90.12
N SER A 5 -7.91 -8.29 -89.20
CA SER A 5 -8.92 -8.53 -88.14
C SER A 5 -8.59 -9.71 -87.22
N LEU A 6 -8.19 -9.43 -85.96
CA LEU A 6 -8.92 -9.75 -84.71
C LEU A 6 -8.01 -9.73 -83.44
N THR A 7 -8.47 -9.01 -82.41
CA THR A 7 -8.50 -9.33 -80.95
C THR A 7 -7.26 -9.41 -80.03
N THR A 8 -7.25 -8.45 -79.09
CA THR A 8 -7.35 -8.59 -77.60
C THR A 8 -6.12 -8.85 -76.71
N ILE A 9 -6.21 -8.15 -75.56
CA ILE A 9 -5.69 -8.39 -74.19
C ILE A 9 -4.32 -7.79 -73.86
N VAL A 10 -4.38 -6.58 -73.31
CA VAL A 10 -3.37 -6.01 -72.41
C VAL A 10 -3.54 -6.69 -71.04
N LEU A 11 -2.52 -7.40 -70.57
CA LEU A 11 -2.42 -7.87 -69.19
C LEU A 11 -1.21 -7.17 -68.55
N ALA A 12 -1.46 -6.05 -67.87
CA ALA A 12 -0.48 -5.38 -67.02
C ALA A 12 -0.76 -5.75 -65.56
N THR A 13 0.09 -6.60 -65.02
CA THR A 13 0.16 -6.95 -63.60
C THR A 13 0.77 -5.79 -62.84
N LEU A 14 -0.01 -5.09 -62.02
CA LEU A 14 0.50 -4.18 -60.99
C LEU A 14 -0.16 -4.55 -59.66
N CYS A 15 0.72 -5.01 -58.77
CA CYS A 15 0.47 -5.33 -57.38
C CYS A 15 -0.10 -4.10 -56.66
N THR A 16 -1.32 -4.20 -56.14
CA THR A 16 -1.89 -3.20 -55.23
C THR A 16 -1.91 -3.77 -53.82
N ALA A 17 -1.22 -3.08 -52.92
CA ALA A 17 -1.15 -3.36 -51.51
C ALA A 17 -2.56 -3.27 -50.88
N VAL A 18 -2.93 -4.30 -50.12
CA VAL A 18 -4.12 -4.29 -49.28
C VAL A 18 -3.83 -3.39 -48.07
N LEU A 19 -4.49 -2.23 -48.02
CA LEU A 19 -4.70 -1.45 -46.81
C LEU A 19 -5.70 -2.22 -45.93
N GLY A 20 -5.19 -2.99 -44.96
CA GLY A 20 -5.98 -3.46 -43.84
C GLY A 20 -6.16 -2.31 -42.86
N ALA A 21 -7.39 -1.84 -42.69
CA ALA A 21 -7.76 -1.01 -41.55
C ALA A 21 -7.60 -1.85 -40.28
N GLU A 22 -6.77 -1.39 -39.35
CA GLU A 22 -6.75 -1.92 -37.98
C GLU A 22 -8.05 -1.49 -37.29
N GLU A 23 -9.08 -2.32 -37.36
CA GLU A 23 -10.15 -2.27 -36.37
C GLU A 23 -9.56 -2.76 -35.05
N SER A 24 -9.37 -1.83 -34.12
CA SER A 24 -9.13 -2.10 -32.72
C SER A 24 -10.35 -2.85 -32.14
N VAL A 25 -10.33 -4.18 -32.21
CA VAL A 25 -11.27 -5.03 -31.49
C VAL A 25 -10.90 -4.94 -30.00
N SER A 26 -11.51 -4.00 -29.29
CA SER A 26 -11.61 -4.06 -27.84
C SER A 26 -12.47 -5.28 -27.50
N ALA A 27 -11.82 -6.40 -27.19
CA ALA A 27 -12.48 -7.54 -26.56
C ALA A 27 -12.85 -7.17 -25.12
N GLN A 28 -13.87 -6.33 -24.94
CA GLN A 28 -14.67 -6.34 -23.72
C GLN A 28 -15.56 -7.57 -23.82
N SER A 29 -15.22 -8.61 -23.07
CA SER A 29 -16.12 -9.72 -22.84
C SER A 29 -17.37 -9.18 -22.13
N ASP A 30 -18.48 -9.02 -22.84
CA ASP A 30 -19.79 -8.79 -22.23
C ASP A 30 -20.15 -10.03 -21.41
N VAL A 31 -19.79 -9.99 -20.11
CA VAL A 31 -20.19 -11.01 -19.15
C VAL A 31 -21.71 -10.96 -19.06
N LYS A 32 -22.40 -12.02 -19.50
CA LYS A 32 -23.87 -12.11 -19.42
C LYS A 32 -24.30 -12.15 -17.96
N VAL A 33 -24.90 -11.06 -17.48
CA VAL A 33 -25.49 -10.95 -16.14
C VAL A 33 -26.97 -11.29 -16.22
N GLU A 34 -27.47 -12.07 -15.26
CA GLU A 34 -28.89 -12.43 -15.18
C GLU A 34 -29.77 -11.20 -14.87
N ALA A 35 -31.01 -11.21 -15.36
CA ALA A 35 -31.96 -10.12 -15.12
C ALA A 35 -32.22 -9.94 -13.61
N GLY A 36 -32.01 -8.73 -13.09
CA GLY A 36 -32.16 -8.40 -11.67
C GLY A 36 -30.88 -8.49 -10.83
N CYS A 37 -29.79 -9.02 -11.40
CA CYS A 37 -28.47 -9.13 -10.76
C CYS A 37 -27.53 -7.96 -11.10
N GLU A 38 -28.04 -6.92 -11.75
CA GLU A 38 -27.31 -5.68 -12.06
C GLU A 38 -27.98 -4.49 -11.35
N LYS A 39 -27.47 -4.15 -10.17
CA LYS A 39 -27.90 -2.99 -9.36
C LYS A 39 -26.93 -2.75 -8.20
N ASN A 40 -26.91 -1.53 -7.67
CA ASN A 40 -26.41 -1.34 -6.31
C ASN A 40 -27.45 -1.89 -5.33
N PHE A 41 -26.99 -2.61 -4.32
CA PHE A 41 -27.82 -3.42 -3.46
C PHE A 41 -27.49 -3.17 -2.00
N LYS A 42 -28.41 -2.46 -1.33
CA LYS A 42 -28.34 -2.25 0.11
C LYS A 42 -28.98 -3.42 0.83
N VAL A 43 -28.25 -4.03 1.74
CA VAL A 43 -28.69 -5.14 2.57
C VAL A 43 -29.16 -4.59 3.91
N MET A 44 -30.39 -4.92 4.30
CA MET A 44 -31.01 -4.53 5.56
C MET A 44 -31.38 -5.76 6.41
N ALA A 45 -31.49 -6.94 5.79
CA ALA A 45 -31.71 -8.23 6.44
C ALA A 45 -31.13 -9.39 5.60
N GLN A 46 -31.05 -10.58 6.20
CA GLN A 46 -30.67 -11.81 5.46
C GLN A 46 -31.56 -12.07 4.23
N ALA A 47 -32.86 -11.72 4.31
CA ALA A 47 -33.80 -11.87 3.22
C ALA A 47 -33.39 -11.11 1.94
N ASP A 48 -32.64 -10.01 2.07
CA ASP A 48 -32.13 -9.27 0.93
C ASP A 48 -31.05 -10.09 0.21
N LEU A 49 -30.10 -10.69 0.94
CA LEU A 49 -29.10 -11.61 0.37
C LEU A 49 -29.77 -12.84 -0.26
N ASP A 50 -30.85 -13.34 0.34
CA ASP A 50 -31.62 -14.46 -0.21
C ASP A 50 -32.29 -14.11 -1.55
N SER A 51 -32.58 -12.83 -1.80
CA SER A 51 -33.18 -12.37 -3.06
C SER A 51 -32.22 -12.42 -4.26
N ILE A 52 -30.91 -12.45 -4.00
CA ILE A 52 -29.86 -12.53 -5.02
C ILE A 52 -29.21 -13.91 -5.11
N LYS A 53 -29.71 -14.90 -4.37
CA LYS A 53 -29.13 -16.26 -4.33
C LYS A 53 -29.11 -17.01 -5.66
N THR A 54 -29.93 -16.58 -6.63
CA THR A 54 -29.93 -17.16 -7.98
C THR A 54 -28.83 -16.56 -8.85
N CYS A 55 -28.37 -15.34 -8.52
CA CYS A 55 -27.34 -14.64 -9.27
C CYS A 55 -26.00 -15.35 -9.13
N LYS A 56 -25.49 -15.96 -10.21
CA LYS A 56 -24.10 -16.44 -10.25
C LYS A 56 -23.10 -15.31 -10.40
N ILE A 57 -23.46 -14.33 -11.22
CA ILE A 57 -22.70 -13.10 -11.43
C ILE A 57 -23.58 -11.96 -10.97
N PHE A 58 -23.08 -11.18 -10.00
CA PHE A 58 -23.74 -9.97 -9.53
C PHE A 58 -22.92 -8.76 -9.97
N LYS A 59 -23.58 -7.75 -10.56
CA LYS A 59 -22.94 -6.51 -11.02
C LYS A 59 -23.49 -5.32 -10.26
N GLY A 60 -22.59 -4.55 -9.65
CA GLY A 60 -22.92 -3.43 -8.77
C GLY A 60 -22.34 -3.61 -7.38
N THR A 61 -22.61 -2.64 -6.51
CA THR A 61 -22.09 -2.63 -5.14
C THR A 61 -23.06 -3.30 -4.19
N ILE A 62 -22.59 -4.25 -3.39
CA ILE A 62 -23.34 -4.82 -2.25
C ILE A 62 -22.92 -4.06 -1.00
N ASP A 63 -23.85 -3.33 -0.39
CA ASP A 63 -23.63 -2.44 0.74
C ASP A 63 -24.38 -2.95 1.98
N ILE A 64 -23.66 -3.33 3.02
CA ILE A 64 -24.18 -3.88 4.28
C ILE A 64 -23.81 -2.90 5.41
N ASP A 65 -24.76 -2.07 5.80
CA ASP A 65 -24.48 -0.89 6.62
C ASP A 65 -25.42 -0.79 7.83
N HIS A 66 -24.84 -0.66 9.03
CA HIS A 66 -25.55 -0.47 10.32
C HIS A 66 -26.66 -1.51 10.60
N MET A 67 -26.42 -2.78 10.30
CA MET A 67 -27.34 -3.89 10.57
C MET A 67 -27.15 -4.51 11.96
N THR A 68 -28.24 -5.08 12.49
CA THR A 68 -28.30 -5.76 13.81
C THR A 68 -28.35 -7.29 13.70
N ALA A 69 -27.98 -7.85 12.54
CA ALA A 69 -27.96 -9.30 12.35
C ALA A 69 -26.66 -9.88 12.94
N THR A 70 -26.77 -10.98 13.69
CA THR A 70 -25.61 -11.64 14.29
C THR A 70 -24.79 -12.45 13.28
N GLN A 71 -25.46 -12.95 12.24
CA GLN A 71 -24.84 -13.72 11.17
C GLN A 71 -25.43 -13.33 9.82
N LEU A 72 -24.59 -13.25 8.81
CA LEU A 72 -24.99 -13.02 7.42
C LEU A 72 -24.32 -14.01 6.48
N LYS A 73 -25.10 -14.51 5.52
CA LYS A 73 -24.63 -15.47 4.53
C LYS A 73 -25.06 -15.03 3.13
N MET A 74 -24.09 -14.87 2.22
CA MET A 74 -24.35 -14.58 0.82
C MET A 74 -24.19 -15.86 -0.01
N GLU A 75 -25.31 -16.51 -0.31
CA GLU A 75 -25.32 -17.71 -1.15
C GLU A 75 -25.50 -17.37 -2.63
N GLY A 76 -25.10 -18.28 -3.51
CA GLY A 76 -25.35 -18.16 -4.96
C GLY A 76 -24.31 -17.39 -5.74
N VAL A 77 -23.92 -16.21 -5.25
CA VAL A 77 -22.98 -15.31 -5.94
C VAL A 77 -21.58 -15.90 -6.01
N GLU A 78 -21.09 -16.12 -7.23
CA GLU A 78 -19.76 -16.65 -7.54
C GLU A 78 -18.79 -15.55 -7.97
N GLN A 79 -19.26 -14.57 -8.75
CA GLN A 79 -18.48 -13.41 -9.15
C GLN A 79 -19.23 -12.12 -8.83
N LEU A 80 -18.53 -11.18 -8.21
CA LEU A 80 -19.00 -9.82 -7.97
C LEU A 80 -18.25 -8.83 -8.89
N ILE A 81 -18.96 -8.29 -9.87
CA ILE A 81 -18.48 -7.19 -10.72
C ILE A 81 -18.85 -5.87 -10.03
N GLY A 82 -18.07 -5.51 -9.01
CA GLY A 82 -18.31 -4.34 -8.18
C GLY A 82 -17.63 -4.48 -6.83
N ASP A 83 -18.15 -3.75 -5.84
CA ASP A 83 -17.62 -3.71 -4.48
C ASP A 83 -18.54 -4.46 -3.51
N LEU A 84 -17.96 -5.17 -2.54
CA LEU A 84 -18.62 -5.62 -1.31
C LEU A 84 -18.16 -4.69 -0.19
N VAL A 85 -19.09 -3.93 0.37
CA VAL A 85 -18.85 -2.98 1.44
C VAL A 85 -19.66 -3.37 2.65
N MET A 86 -19.00 -3.52 3.80
CA MET A 86 -19.61 -3.78 5.08
C MET A 86 -19.13 -2.72 6.06
N ASN A 87 -20.04 -1.98 6.68
CA ASN A 87 -19.69 -0.92 7.62
C ASN A 87 -20.61 -0.92 8.84
N GLY A 88 -20.04 -0.83 10.05
CA GLY A 88 -20.78 -0.48 11.26
C GLY A 88 -21.83 -1.51 11.71
N ASN A 89 -21.71 -2.77 11.31
CA ASN A 89 -22.64 -3.84 11.72
C ASN A 89 -22.20 -4.38 13.10
N VAL A 90 -22.38 -3.60 14.15
CA VAL A 90 -21.79 -3.83 15.48
C VAL A 90 -22.19 -5.15 16.15
N ASP A 91 -23.33 -5.73 15.76
CA ASP A 91 -23.82 -7.02 16.27
C ASP A 91 -23.38 -8.22 15.41
N LEU A 92 -22.73 -7.98 14.27
CA LEU A 92 -22.35 -9.03 13.32
C LEU A 92 -21.12 -9.79 13.82
N GLU A 93 -21.33 -11.04 14.24
CA GLU A 93 -20.26 -11.94 14.69
C GLU A 93 -19.63 -12.73 13.54
N LYS A 94 -20.41 -13.02 12.49
CA LYS A 94 -20.00 -13.87 11.37
C LYS A 94 -20.54 -13.40 10.02
N PHE A 95 -19.67 -13.34 9.02
CA PHE A 95 -20.04 -13.21 7.60
C PHE A 95 -19.48 -14.36 6.77
N SER A 96 -20.29 -14.89 5.85
CA SER A 96 -19.89 -16.00 4.98
C SER A 96 -20.38 -15.79 3.54
N ALA A 97 -19.48 -15.94 2.58
CA ALA A 97 -19.80 -15.96 1.16
C ALA A 97 -19.22 -17.25 0.54
N PRO A 98 -19.89 -18.41 0.73
CA PRO A 98 -19.30 -19.72 0.46
C PRO A 98 -18.96 -19.96 -1.01
N GLU A 99 -19.68 -19.33 -1.94
CA GLU A 99 -19.51 -19.56 -3.37
C GLU A 99 -18.70 -18.47 -4.07
N LEU A 100 -18.40 -17.37 -3.37
CA LEU A 100 -17.74 -16.21 -3.94
C LEU A 100 -16.29 -16.54 -4.29
N GLN A 101 -15.99 -16.54 -5.58
CA GLN A 101 -14.69 -16.88 -6.16
C GLN A 101 -13.89 -15.64 -6.54
N LYS A 102 -14.56 -14.58 -6.99
CA LYS A 102 -13.92 -13.39 -7.55
C LYS A 102 -14.68 -12.11 -7.22
N VAL A 103 -13.93 -11.06 -6.88
CA VAL A 103 -14.44 -9.68 -6.76
C VAL A 103 -13.60 -8.75 -7.64
N ASP A 104 -14.20 -8.17 -8.67
CA ASP A 104 -13.49 -7.30 -9.62
C ASP A 104 -13.14 -5.93 -9.02
N GLY A 105 -13.92 -5.50 -8.02
CA GLY A 105 -13.68 -4.31 -7.21
C GLY A 105 -13.09 -4.66 -5.84
N SER A 106 -13.69 -4.10 -4.81
CA SER A 106 -13.15 -4.03 -3.46
C SER A 106 -13.98 -4.88 -2.50
N ILE A 107 -13.32 -5.60 -1.61
CA ILE A 107 -13.92 -6.08 -0.37
C ILE A 107 -13.46 -5.11 0.73
N LYS A 108 -14.38 -4.35 1.30
CA LYS A 108 -14.13 -3.38 2.38
C LYS A 108 -14.98 -3.72 3.58
N ILE A 109 -14.35 -3.98 4.72
CA ILE A 109 -15.04 -4.40 5.94
C ILE A 109 -14.49 -3.54 7.08
N GLU A 110 -15.35 -2.67 7.60
CA GLU A 110 -14.95 -1.58 8.47
C GLU A 110 -15.89 -1.48 9.68
N ASN A 111 -15.33 -1.17 10.85
CA ASN A 111 -16.07 -0.88 12.08
C ASN A 111 -16.96 -2.04 12.57
N HIS A 112 -16.39 -3.24 12.72
CA HIS A 112 -17.06 -4.39 13.35
C HIS A 112 -16.34 -4.81 14.63
N THR A 113 -16.90 -4.44 15.78
CA THR A 113 -16.26 -4.65 17.09
C THR A 113 -16.22 -6.11 17.55
N ILE A 114 -17.15 -6.95 17.08
CA ILE A 114 -17.27 -8.36 17.50
C ILE A 114 -17.17 -9.38 16.36
N LEU A 115 -16.95 -8.92 15.12
CA LEU A 115 -16.80 -9.81 13.96
C LEU A 115 -15.52 -10.63 14.13
N ASN A 116 -15.69 -11.88 14.53
CA ASN A 116 -14.58 -12.78 14.83
C ASN A 116 -14.23 -13.68 13.65
N LYS A 117 -15.19 -13.91 12.74
CA LYS A 117 -15.03 -14.86 11.65
C LYS A 117 -15.56 -14.33 10.31
N MET A 118 -14.69 -14.36 9.32
CA MET A 118 -15.05 -14.16 7.91
C MET A 118 -14.68 -15.40 7.10
N GLU A 119 -15.62 -15.89 6.31
CA GLU A 119 -15.44 -17.11 5.52
C GLU A 119 -15.60 -16.83 4.03
N PHE A 120 -14.48 -16.93 3.31
CA PHE A 120 -14.41 -16.83 1.84
C PHE A 120 -13.74 -18.09 1.26
N PRO A 121 -14.37 -19.28 1.41
CA PRO A 121 -13.71 -20.56 1.13
C PRO A 121 -13.25 -20.73 -0.32
N LYS A 122 -13.93 -20.09 -1.28
CA LYS A 122 -13.62 -20.18 -2.72
C LYS A 122 -12.95 -18.93 -3.31
N LEU A 123 -12.72 -17.89 -2.51
CA LEU A 123 -12.21 -16.62 -3.03
C LEU A 123 -10.74 -16.74 -3.42
N THR A 124 -10.44 -16.44 -4.69
CA THR A 124 -9.09 -16.52 -5.26
C THR A 124 -8.59 -15.19 -5.80
N GLU A 125 -9.49 -14.23 -6.08
CA GLU A 125 -9.17 -12.95 -6.70
C GLU A 125 -10.02 -11.81 -6.13
N ALA A 126 -9.36 -10.73 -5.71
CA ALA A 126 -9.98 -9.46 -5.33
C ALA A 126 -9.07 -8.30 -5.75
N LYS A 127 -9.60 -7.21 -6.33
CA LYS A 127 -8.74 -6.06 -6.66
C LYS A 127 -8.25 -5.36 -5.40
N VAL A 128 -9.16 -5.04 -4.48
CA VAL A 128 -8.80 -4.43 -3.19
C VAL A 128 -9.38 -5.27 -2.06
N PHE A 129 -8.58 -5.52 -1.03
CA PHE A 129 -9.02 -6.15 0.20
C PHE A 129 -8.64 -5.24 1.37
N SER A 130 -9.63 -4.59 1.99
CA SER A 130 -9.44 -3.59 3.04
C SER A 130 -10.20 -3.98 4.30
N LEU A 131 -9.47 -4.08 5.40
CA LEU A 131 -10.01 -4.34 6.73
C LEU A 131 -9.61 -3.23 7.67
N ALA A 132 -10.58 -2.62 8.34
CA ALA A 132 -10.33 -1.54 9.29
C ALA A 132 -11.17 -1.69 10.55
N VAL A 133 -10.57 -1.48 11.72
CA VAL A 133 -11.27 -1.44 13.01
C VAL A 133 -12.03 -2.75 13.29
N LEU A 134 -11.29 -3.86 13.35
CA LEU A 134 -11.81 -5.22 13.59
C LEU A 134 -11.12 -5.87 14.81
N PRO A 135 -11.35 -5.36 16.03
CA PRO A 135 -10.57 -5.77 17.21
C PRO A 135 -10.76 -7.23 17.64
N ALA A 136 -11.84 -7.90 17.19
CA ALA A 136 -12.16 -9.28 17.51
C ALA A 136 -11.77 -10.30 16.41
N LEU A 137 -11.26 -9.84 15.26
CA LEU A 137 -11.02 -10.70 14.10
C LEU A 137 -9.77 -11.57 14.26
N GLU A 138 -9.92 -12.84 14.61
CA GLU A 138 -8.77 -13.72 14.87
C GLU A 138 -8.16 -14.37 13.62
N VAL A 139 -8.98 -14.67 12.60
CA VAL A 139 -8.53 -15.46 11.44
C VAL A 139 -9.15 -14.95 10.17
N ILE A 140 -8.33 -14.79 9.14
CA ILE A 140 -8.77 -14.60 7.76
C ILE A 140 -8.34 -15.82 6.97
N ASN A 141 -9.31 -16.67 6.63
CA ASN A 141 -9.04 -17.92 5.95
C ASN A 141 -9.44 -17.83 4.48
N PHE A 142 -8.51 -18.13 3.58
CA PHE A 142 -8.74 -18.30 2.15
C PHE A 142 -8.35 -19.73 1.71
N PRO A 143 -9.14 -20.76 2.06
CA PRO A 143 -8.86 -22.16 1.74
C PRO A 143 -8.48 -22.44 0.28
N ALA A 144 -9.16 -21.80 -0.68
CA ALA A 144 -8.85 -21.93 -2.11
C ALA A 144 -7.55 -21.24 -2.55
N GLY A 145 -6.91 -20.47 -1.67
CA GLY A 145 -5.74 -19.65 -1.96
C GLY A 145 -6.13 -18.33 -2.60
N LEU A 146 -5.99 -17.24 -1.85
CA LEU A 146 -6.15 -15.90 -2.39
C LEU A 146 -4.84 -15.49 -3.09
N THR A 147 -4.80 -15.68 -4.41
CA THR A 147 -3.56 -15.56 -5.21
C THR A 147 -3.42 -14.21 -5.90
N LYS A 148 -4.53 -13.49 -6.09
CA LYS A 148 -4.56 -12.21 -6.80
C LYS A 148 -5.24 -11.15 -5.95
N VAL A 149 -4.43 -10.45 -5.14
CA VAL A 149 -4.84 -9.21 -4.48
C VAL A 149 -3.96 -8.07 -4.98
N ASN A 150 -4.58 -7.07 -5.61
CA ASN A 150 -3.82 -5.92 -6.12
C ASN A 150 -3.43 -4.96 -4.98
N SER A 151 -4.29 -4.77 -3.98
CA SER A 151 -4.01 -3.95 -2.81
C SER A 151 -4.62 -4.57 -1.57
N MET A 152 -3.79 -4.89 -0.58
CA MET A 152 -4.21 -5.33 0.74
C MET A 152 -3.93 -4.22 1.76
N ARG A 153 -4.96 -3.80 2.49
CA ARG A 153 -4.82 -2.89 3.61
C ARG A 153 -5.48 -3.51 4.84
N ILE A 154 -4.73 -3.59 5.93
CA ILE A 154 -5.29 -3.99 7.22
C ILE A 154 -4.86 -2.94 8.24
N GLU A 155 -5.83 -2.34 8.91
CA GLU A 155 -5.61 -1.32 9.93
C GLU A 155 -6.46 -1.55 11.19
N ASP A 156 -5.94 -1.11 12.34
CA ASP A 156 -6.64 -1.10 13.63
C ASP A 156 -7.30 -2.44 13.98
N THR A 157 -6.61 -3.54 13.65
CA THR A 157 -7.14 -4.90 13.73
C THR A 157 -6.19 -5.77 14.55
N ARG A 158 -6.75 -6.63 15.41
CA ARG A 158 -5.94 -7.58 16.17
C ARG A 158 -5.88 -8.89 15.41
N ALA A 159 -4.70 -9.27 14.94
CA ALA A 159 -4.33 -10.66 14.72
C ALA A 159 -4.79 -11.43 13.49
N PRO A 160 -4.82 -10.87 12.27
CA PRO A 160 -5.10 -11.70 11.11
C PRO A 160 -3.94 -12.67 10.83
N LYS A 161 -4.15 -13.96 11.08
CA LYS A 161 -3.39 -15.01 10.39
C LYS A 161 -3.93 -15.12 8.97
N ALA A 162 -3.05 -14.97 7.98
CA ALA A 162 -3.40 -15.09 6.56
C ALA A 162 -2.52 -16.14 5.89
N SER A 163 -2.65 -17.38 6.37
CA SER A 163 -1.71 -18.48 6.10
C SER A 163 -1.65 -18.97 4.66
N GLN A 164 -2.62 -18.63 3.79
CA GLN A 164 -2.63 -19.02 2.38
C GLN A 164 -2.19 -17.93 1.40
N LEU A 165 -1.80 -16.74 1.88
CA LEU A 165 -1.36 -15.66 1.00
C LEU A 165 0.05 -15.93 0.48
N ALA A 166 0.14 -16.53 -0.71
CA ALA A 166 1.42 -16.81 -1.36
C ALA A 166 2.02 -15.58 -2.07
N THR A 167 1.18 -14.70 -2.59
CA THR A 167 1.62 -13.53 -3.36
C THR A 167 0.71 -12.34 -3.11
N LEU A 168 1.31 -11.16 -2.95
CA LEU A 168 0.62 -9.88 -2.87
C LEU A 168 1.19 -8.94 -3.92
N LYS A 169 0.40 -7.98 -4.41
CA LYS A 169 0.95 -6.89 -5.22
C LYS A 169 1.40 -5.73 -4.34
N LEU A 170 0.47 -5.09 -3.64
CA LEU A 170 0.72 -3.98 -2.72
C LEU A 170 0.10 -4.32 -1.36
N ALA A 171 0.82 -4.10 -0.27
CA ALA A 171 0.33 -4.38 1.08
C ALA A 171 0.70 -3.29 2.10
N THR A 172 -0.25 -2.86 2.91
CA THR A 172 -0.04 -1.92 4.02
C THR A 172 -0.69 -2.43 5.30
N PHE A 173 0.11 -2.51 6.36
CA PHE A 173 -0.29 -2.99 7.67
C PHE A 173 -0.06 -1.87 8.70
N LEU A 174 -1.14 -1.40 9.33
CA LEU A 174 -1.15 -0.27 10.26
C LEU A 174 -1.78 -0.65 11.60
N ASN A 175 -1.20 -0.26 12.73
CA ASN A 175 -1.79 -0.46 14.06
C ASN A 175 -2.22 -1.90 14.37
N LEU A 176 -1.45 -2.88 13.88
CA LEU A 176 -1.74 -4.29 14.12
C LEU A 176 -1.03 -4.81 15.37
N ALA A 177 -1.74 -5.61 16.16
CA ALA A 177 -1.14 -6.30 17.31
C ALA A 177 -0.24 -7.49 16.89
N GLN A 178 -0.58 -8.16 15.79
CA GLN A 178 0.17 -9.26 15.20
C GLN A 178 -0.26 -9.43 13.74
N ILE A 179 0.63 -9.96 12.90
CA ILE A 179 0.38 -10.33 11.51
C ILE A 179 1.25 -11.55 11.20
N ASP A 180 0.67 -12.57 10.56
CA ASP A 180 1.40 -13.77 10.18
C ASP A 180 0.99 -14.22 8.77
N MET A 181 1.98 -14.29 7.88
CA MET A 181 1.82 -14.66 6.46
C MET A 181 2.89 -15.69 6.07
N PRO A 182 2.87 -16.90 6.67
CA PRO A 182 3.96 -17.88 6.55
C PRO A 182 4.13 -18.46 5.14
N ALA A 183 3.14 -18.29 4.26
CA ALA A 183 3.21 -18.74 2.87
C ALA A 183 3.65 -17.65 1.89
N LEU A 184 3.80 -16.39 2.32
CA LEU A 184 4.10 -15.27 1.43
C LEU A 184 5.52 -15.41 0.89
N THR A 185 5.64 -15.58 -0.43
CA THR A 185 6.94 -15.70 -1.11
C THR A 185 7.28 -14.49 -1.95
N THR A 186 6.29 -13.75 -2.45
CA THR A 186 6.52 -12.62 -3.36
C THR A 186 5.57 -11.46 -3.08
N VAL A 187 6.13 -10.26 -3.00
CA VAL A 187 5.39 -8.99 -3.10
C VAL A 187 5.76 -8.35 -4.42
N LYS A 188 4.78 -8.02 -5.29
CA LYS A 188 5.07 -7.50 -6.65
C LYS A 188 5.38 -5.99 -6.69
N SER A 189 5.00 -5.25 -5.65
CA SER A 189 5.19 -3.81 -5.49
C SER A 189 5.60 -3.55 -4.03
N ASP A 190 4.97 -2.59 -3.35
CA ASP A 190 5.41 -2.15 -2.04
C ASP A 190 4.78 -3.01 -0.92
N ILE A 191 5.51 -3.14 0.18
CA ILE A 191 5.01 -3.69 1.44
C ILE A 191 5.41 -2.77 2.58
N SER A 192 4.46 -2.39 3.42
CA SER A 192 4.70 -1.45 4.51
C SER A 192 4.07 -1.86 5.83
N PHE A 193 4.83 -1.68 6.91
CA PHE A 193 4.45 -1.96 8.29
C PHE A 193 4.63 -0.69 9.13
N HIS A 194 3.51 -0.09 9.54
CA HIS A 194 3.49 1.17 10.28
C HIS A 194 2.81 1.01 11.63
N GLU A 195 3.40 1.59 12.67
CA GLU A 195 2.72 1.79 13.97
C GLU A 195 2.16 0.49 14.56
N ASN A 196 2.75 -0.65 14.21
CA ASN A 196 2.29 -1.93 14.71
C ASN A 196 2.91 -2.24 16.08
N ASP A 197 2.18 -3.03 16.84
CA ASP A 197 2.54 -3.49 18.17
C ASP A 197 3.34 -4.81 18.15
N LEU A 198 3.95 -5.14 17.01
CA LEU A 198 4.74 -6.36 16.80
C LEU A 198 6.03 -6.32 17.62
N THR A 199 6.36 -7.43 18.28
CA THR A 199 7.71 -7.64 18.85
C THR A 199 8.66 -8.27 17.83
N VAL A 200 8.14 -9.16 16.99
CA VAL A 200 8.88 -9.83 15.91
C VAL A 200 8.10 -9.69 14.61
N LEU A 201 8.79 -9.30 13.54
CA LEU A 201 8.27 -9.34 12.17
C LEU A 201 8.95 -10.47 11.40
N ASN A 202 8.27 -11.61 11.27
CA ASN A 202 8.76 -12.78 10.54
C ASN A 202 8.08 -12.89 9.16
N MET A 203 8.89 -12.91 8.11
CA MET A 203 8.53 -13.08 6.70
C MET A 203 9.56 -14.01 6.03
N ASP A 204 9.92 -15.11 6.70
CA ASP A 204 11.03 -16.00 6.33
C ASP A 204 10.92 -16.63 4.93
N LYS A 205 9.72 -16.70 4.37
CA LYS A 205 9.47 -17.25 3.04
C LYS A 205 9.48 -16.21 1.92
N VAL A 206 9.48 -14.92 2.23
CA VAL A 206 9.53 -13.87 1.20
C VAL A 206 10.89 -13.92 0.52
N GLU A 207 10.89 -14.09 -0.80
CA GLU A 207 12.09 -14.18 -1.64
C GLU A 207 12.33 -12.89 -2.42
N LEU A 208 11.26 -12.19 -2.81
CA LEU A 208 11.29 -11.00 -3.65
C LEU A 208 10.27 -9.95 -3.19
N ILE A 209 10.71 -8.70 -3.13
CA ILE A 209 9.85 -7.52 -3.04
C ILE A 209 10.10 -6.66 -4.28
N GLY A 210 9.09 -6.54 -5.14
CA GLY A 210 9.16 -5.85 -6.43
C GLY A 210 9.11 -4.31 -6.33
N GLY A 211 8.90 -3.78 -5.13
CA GLY A 211 8.86 -2.35 -4.85
C GLY A 211 9.58 -2.01 -3.55
N THR A 212 9.09 -0.99 -2.85
CA THR A 212 9.68 -0.49 -1.61
C THR A 212 9.20 -1.30 -0.41
N MET A 213 10.15 -1.71 0.42
CA MET A 213 9.89 -2.29 1.73
C MET A 213 10.05 -1.22 2.80
N THR A 214 9.00 -1.00 3.61
CA THR A 214 9.01 -0.01 4.69
C THR A 214 8.64 -0.65 6.03
N ILE A 215 9.48 -0.45 7.04
CA ILE A 215 9.18 -0.81 8.45
C ILE A 215 9.35 0.46 9.27
N ALA A 216 8.25 1.07 9.70
CA ALA A 216 8.25 2.38 10.33
C ALA A 216 7.43 2.44 11.63
N ASN A 217 7.93 3.15 12.64
CA ASN A 217 7.18 3.47 13.87
C ASN A 217 6.69 2.24 14.66
N ASN A 218 7.30 1.06 14.50
CA ASN A 218 6.93 -0.14 15.25
C ASN A 218 7.74 -0.15 16.56
N ASN A 219 7.34 0.66 17.53
CA ASN A 219 8.13 0.95 18.75
C ASN A 219 8.38 -0.28 19.64
N LYS A 220 7.62 -1.37 19.45
CA LYS A 220 7.78 -2.65 20.16
C LYS A 220 8.65 -3.66 19.43
N LEU A 221 9.01 -3.39 18.17
CA LEU A 221 9.73 -4.32 17.32
C LEU A 221 11.17 -4.47 17.78
N THR A 222 11.56 -5.69 18.14
CA THR A 222 12.92 -6.04 18.56
C THR A 222 13.65 -6.87 17.51
N GLU A 223 12.91 -7.55 16.63
CA GLU A 223 13.49 -8.47 15.66
C GLU A 223 12.72 -8.45 14.33
N THR A 224 13.47 -8.54 13.23
CA THR A 224 12.95 -8.82 11.88
C THR A 224 13.57 -10.11 11.37
N SER A 225 12.82 -10.95 10.66
CA SER A 225 13.34 -12.18 10.05
C SER A 225 12.83 -12.35 8.62
N PHE A 226 13.75 -12.31 7.66
CA PHE A 226 13.53 -12.40 6.21
C PHE A 226 14.56 -13.37 5.61
N LYS A 227 14.59 -14.61 6.12
CA LYS A 227 15.64 -15.60 5.82
C LYS A 227 15.79 -15.97 4.34
N SER A 228 14.74 -15.79 3.53
CA SER A 228 14.76 -16.12 2.10
C SER A 228 14.84 -14.89 1.19
N LEU A 229 14.74 -13.68 1.73
CA LEU A 229 14.67 -12.46 0.91
C LEU A 229 15.99 -12.24 0.21
N ALA A 230 16.00 -12.39 -1.12
CA ALA A 230 17.18 -12.25 -1.94
C ALA A 230 17.27 -10.85 -2.57
N ARG A 231 16.12 -10.23 -2.88
CA ARG A 231 16.08 -9.00 -3.67
C ARG A 231 14.92 -8.07 -3.30
N ILE A 232 15.22 -6.77 -3.30
CA ILE A 232 14.25 -5.67 -3.25
C ILE A 232 14.44 -4.81 -4.51
N ASP A 233 13.43 -4.75 -5.38
CA ASP A 233 13.50 -3.97 -6.63
C ASP A 233 13.23 -2.46 -6.39
N GLY A 234 12.72 -2.07 -5.23
CA GLY A 234 12.59 -0.68 -4.77
C GLY A 234 13.55 -0.33 -3.64
N ALA A 235 13.13 0.58 -2.75
CA ALA A 235 13.92 1.01 -1.61
C ALA A 235 13.75 0.06 -0.40
N LEU A 236 14.76 0.03 0.48
CA LEU A 236 14.64 -0.51 1.83
C LEU A 236 14.61 0.66 2.81
N SER A 237 13.48 0.86 3.49
CA SER A 237 13.33 1.88 4.51
C SER A 237 12.98 1.26 5.86
N ILE A 238 13.81 1.52 6.87
CA ILE A 238 13.56 1.09 8.24
C ILE A 238 13.79 2.29 9.15
N GLY A 239 12.71 2.84 9.69
CA GLY A 239 12.73 4.11 10.42
C GLY A 239 11.98 4.04 11.74
N ASN A 240 12.52 4.66 12.79
CA ASN A 240 11.80 4.86 14.06
C ASN A 240 11.20 3.57 14.66
N ASN A 241 11.97 2.48 14.66
CA ASN A 241 11.65 1.27 15.41
C ASN A 241 12.53 1.26 16.65
N THR A 242 12.10 1.95 17.71
CA THR A 242 12.96 2.35 18.83
C THR A 242 13.60 1.20 19.61
N GLN A 243 13.01 0.01 19.58
CA GLN A 243 13.52 -1.20 20.24
C GLN A 243 14.31 -2.13 19.29
N LEU A 244 14.37 -1.83 18.00
CA LEU A 244 15.10 -2.62 17.02
C LEU A 244 16.58 -2.24 17.07
N THR A 245 17.37 -3.04 17.79
CA THR A 245 18.79 -2.76 18.01
C THR A 245 19.71 -3.33 16.92
N ALA A 246 19.21 -4.21 16.06
CA ALA A 246 20.00 -4.86 15.01
C ALA A 246 19.28 -4.83 13.65
N ILE A 247 20.06 -4.56 12.60
CA ILE A 247 19.67 -4.73 11.19
C ILE A 247 20.39 -5.97 10.65
N ASP A 248 19.90 -7.15 11.01
CA ASP A 248 20.52 -8.46 10.71
C ASP A 248 19.53 -9.51 10.20
N GLY A 249 18.23 -9.17 10.12
CA GLY A 249 17.16 -10.05 9.68
C GLY A 249 17.19 -10.50 8.22
N PHE A 250 18.20 -10.10 7.43
CA PHE A 250 18.23 -10.26 5.98
C PHE A 250 19.48 -11.03 5.49
N PRO A 251 19.68 -12.29 5.92
CA PRO A 251 20.93 -13.01 5.69
C PRO A 251 21.19 -13.38 4.23
N LYS A 252 20.17 -13.34 3.36
CA LYS A 252 20.26 -13.68 1.93
C LYS A 252 20.10 -12.49 0.99
N LEU A 253 19.90 -11.27 1.50
CA LEU A 253 19.63 -10.11 0.67
C LEU A 253 20.89 -9.69 -0.08
N THR A 254 20.92 -9.92 -1.39
CA THR A 254 22.07 -9.62 -2.26
C THR A 254 21.91 -8.29 -2.99
N GLU A 255 20.67 -7.90 -3.32
CA GLU A 255 20.38 -6.78 -4.21
C GLU A 255 19.25 -5.87 -3.69
N ILE A 256 19.48 -4.57 -3.75
CA ILE A 256 18.51 -3.50 -3.51
C ILE A 256 18.60 -2.52 -4.69
N HIS A 257 17.56 -2.43 -5.51
CA HIS A 257 17.61 -1.60 -6.73
C HIS A 257 17.24 -0.13 -6.47
N GLY A 258 16.71 0.20 -5.29
CA GLY A 258 16.46 1.55 -4.83
C GLY A 258 17.46 2.03 -3.78
N THR A 259 17.02 2.99 -2.96
CA THR A 259 17.82 3.54 -1.85
C THR A 259 17.72 2.68 -0.60
N VAL A 260 18.75 2.73 0.23
CA VAL A 260 18.71 2.18 1.59
C VAL A 260 18.65 3.33 2.58
N ASP A 261 17.61 3.38 3.41
CA ASP A 261 17.38 4.47 4.34
C ASP A 261 17.01 3.93 5.73
N LEU A 262 17.99 3.94 6.63
CA LEU A 262 17.90 3.35 7.95
C LEU A 262 18.03 4.43 9.02
N ALA A 263 17.04 4.52 9.92
CA ALA A 263 17.06 5.42 11.06
C ALA A 263 16.50 4.75 12.33
N GLY A 264 17.22 4.80 13.45
CA GLY A 264 16.71 4.27 14.72
C GLY A 264 17.77 4.06 15.80
N GLY A 265 17.48 3.16 16.74
CA GLY A 265 18.37 2.85 17.87
C GLY A 265 19.40 1.75 17.61
N PHE A 266 19.59 1.32 16.36
CA PHE A 266 20.38 0.13 16.06
C PHE A 266 21.89 0.33 16.25
N ASN A 267 22.54 -0.64 16.89
CA ASN A 267 23.99 -0.68 17.08
C ASN A 267 24.67 -1.74 16.18
N VAL A 268 23.89 -2.67 15.63
CA VAL A 268 24.37 -3.73 14.74
C VAL A 268 23.83 -3.51 13.33
N TYR A 269 24.73 -3.57 12.34
CA TYR A 269 24.40 -3.66 10.92
C TYR A 269 25.07 -4.92 10.35
N ASN A 270 24.28 -5.86 9.86
CA ASN A 270 24.78 -7.11 9.31
C ASN A 270 23.94 -7.57 8.11
N LEU A 271 24.31 -7.08 6.93
CA LEU A 271 23.82 -7.58 5.64
C LEU A 271 24.99 -8.30 4.94
N PRO A 272 25.25 -9.58 5.28
CA PRO A 272 26.54 -10.22 5.01
C PRO A 272 26.82 -10.44 3.51
N VAL A 273 25.77 -10.68 2.73
CA VAL A 273 25.85 -11.02 1.29
C VAL A 273 25.36 -9.90 0.37
N LEU A 274 25.14 -8.69 0.89
CA LEU A 274 24.72 -7.54 0.10
C LEU A 274 25.83 -7.14 -0.88
N GLN A 275 25.52 -7.12 -2.17
CA GLN A 275 26.47 -6.91 -3.26
C GLN A 275 26.08 -5.75 -4.17
N ASP A 276 24.79 -5.40 -4.26
CA ASP A 276 24.31 -4.32 -5.13
C ASP A 276 23.27 -3.46 -4.43
N VAL A 277 23.58 -2.18 -4.23
CA VAL A 277 22.62 -1.12 -3.93
C VAL A 277 22.70 -0.09 -5.05
N ARG A 278 21.71 -0.05 -5.95
CA ARG A 278 21.75 0.84 -7.12
C ARG A 278 21.48 2.30 -6.75
N GLY A 279 20.71 2.53 -5.69
CA GLY A 279 20.45 3.85 -5.13
C GLY A 279 21.53 4.33 -4.16
N GLY A 280 21.26 5.46 -3.51
CA GLY A 280 22.06 5.96 -2.40
C GLY A 280 21.76 5.23 -1.09
N MET A 281 22.59 5.47 -0.09
CA MET A 281 22.43 4.87 1.24
C MET A 281 22.62 5.91 2.35
N ARG A 282 21.72 5.87 3.33
CA ARG A 282 21.74 6.71 4.54
C ARG A 282 21.51 5.85 5.77
N LEU A 283 22.41 5.96 6.73
CA LEU A 283 22.31 5.33 8.05
C LEU A 283 22.37 6.43 9.11
N GLN A 284 21.38 6.43 9.99
CA GLN A 284 21.26 7.35 11.12
C GLN A 284 20.99 6.52 12.36
N THR A 285 21.86 6.57 13.38
CA THR A 285 21.60 5.86 14.63
C THR A 285 21.90 6.71 15.86
N THR A 286 21.09 6.52 16.91
CA THR A 286 21.34 7.09 18.23
C THR A 286 22.45 6.34 18.96
N SER A 287 22.75 5.10 18.55
CA SER A 287 23.82 4.30 19.13
C SER A 287 25.19 4.87 18.81
N SER A 288 26.07 4.89 19.81
CA SER A 288 27.49 5.23 19.64
C SER A 288 28.37 4.06 19.22
N GLN A 289 27.80 2.85 19.13
CA GLN A 289 28.55 1.61 18.89
C GLN A 289 28.60 1.22 17.41
N LEU A 290 27.84 1.89 16.54
CA LEU A 290 27.82 1.58 15.12
C LEU A 290 29.12 2.06 14.44
N GLY A 291 29.90 1.12 13.91
CA GLY A 291 31.16 1.38 13.21
C GLY A 291 30.97 1.96 11.80
N CYS A 292 30.53 3.21 11.69
CA CYS A 292 30.32 3.87 10.40
C CYS A 292 31.53 3.87 9.44
N PRO A 293 32.79 4.10 9.90
CA PRO A 293 33.95 4.06 9.01
C PRO A 293 34.17 2.69 8.34
N ASP A 294 33.90 1.60 9.06
CA ASP A 294 34.03 0.24 8.52
C ASP A 294 32.92 -0.08 7.54
N ILE A 295 31.69 0.34 7.85
CA ILE A 295 30.53 0.22 6.96
C ILE A 295 30.78 1.01 5.67
N GLU A 296 31.31 2.23 5.76
CA GLU A 296 31.66 3.05 4.59
C GLU A 296 32.75 2.41 3.74
N ARG A 297 33.85 1.97 4.36
CA ARG A 297 34.93 1.28 3.67
C ARG A 297 34.43 0.05 2.90
N LYS A 298 33.54 -0.75 3.49
CA LYS A 298 32.95 -1.91 2.82
C LYS A 298 31.96 -1.50 1.73
N LEU A 299 30.93 -0.74 2.07
CA LEU A 299 29.80 -0.50 1.17
C LEU A 299 30.10 0.52 0.07
N LYS A 300 30.85 1.58 0.37
CA LYS A 300 31.29 2.57 -0.62
C LYS A 300 32.62 2.22 -1.25
N GLY A 301 33.60 1.79 -0.45
CA GLY A 301 34.93 1.45 -0.94
C GLY A 301 34.93 0.26 -1.91
N GLU A 302 34.06 -0.74 -1.71
CA GLU A 302 33.91 -1.88 -2.63
C GLU A 302 32.84 -1.66 -3.71
N ASN A 303 32.32 -0.43 -3.85
CA ASN A 303 31.31 -0.07 -4.85
C ASN A 303 30.02 -0.91 -4.78
N ILE A 304 29.65 -1.38 -3.59
CA ILE A 304 28.36 -2.05 -3.34
C ILE A 304 27.22 -1.03 -3.48
N VAL A 305 27.39 0.18 -2.93
CA VAL A 305 26.41 1.27 -3.06
C VAL A 305 26.79 2.22 -4.19
N LYS A 306 26.05 2.13 -5.30
CA LYS A 306 26.32 2.81 -6.57
C LYS A 306 25.80 4.25 -6.64
N GLY A 307 24.79 4.60 -5.85
CA GLY A 307 24.22 5.95 -5.87
C GLY A 307 25.13 6.99 -5.22
N ASN A 308 25.05 8.25 -5.68
CA ASN A 308 25.92 9.32 -5.20
C ASN A 308 25.67 9.74 -3.74
N THR A 309 24.45 9.51 -3.23
CA THR A 309 24.11 9.83 -1.84
C THR A 309 24.70 8.78 -0.90
N TRP A 310 25.53 9.23 0.03
CA TRP A 310 26.07 8.43 1.12
C TRP A 310 26.01 9.22 2.42
N SER A 311 25.59 8.57 3.49
CA SER A 311 25.86 9.05 4.85
C SER A 311 25.75 7.91 5.84
N CYS A 312 26.65 7.88 6.82
CA CYS A 312 26.53 7.04 8.00
C CYS A 312 26.85 7.90 9.21
N THR A 313 25.87 8.10 10.09
CA THR A 313 26.02 8.93 11.28
C THR A 313 25.57 8.13 12.51
N ALA A 314 26.48 8.01 13.47
CA ALA A 314 26.25 7.38 14.77
C ALA A 314 26.15 8.45 15.88
N SER A 315 25.73 8.06 17.08
CA SER A 315 25.57 8.96 18.24
C SER A 315 24.66 10.16 17.99
N MET A 316 23.65 10.03 17.13
CA MET A 316 22.72 11.11 16.85
C MET A 316 21.76 11.33 18.01
N GLN A 317 21.39 12.59 18.26
CA GLN A 317 20.18 12.87 19.03
C GLN A 317 18.96 12.54 18.18
N GLU A 318 17.94 11.94 18.79
CA GLU A 318 16.71 11.52 18.10
C GLU A 318 16.03 12.69 17.37
N SER A 319 16.01 13.88 17.97
CA SER A 319 15.46 15.10 17.36
C SER A 319 16.18 15.56 16.09
N ASN A 320 17.41 15.08 15.86
CA ASN A 320 18.24 15.45 14.70
C ASN A 320 18.19 14.39 13.60
N MET A 321 17.54 13.25 13.84
CA MET A 321 17.33 12.26 12.80
C MET A 321 16.31 12.77 11.81
N VAL A 322 16.68 12.70 10.53
CA VAL A 322 15.75 13.03 9.46
C VAL A 322 14.90 11.80 9.17
N PRO A 323 13.55 11.93 9.12
CA PRO A 323 12.64 10.82 8.84
C PRO A 323 13.03 10.01 7.61
N THR A 324 12.73 8.71 7.64
CA THR A 324 12.98 7.84 6.48
C THR A 324 11.87 7.98 5.43
N VAL A 325 12.18 7.63 4.18
CA VAL A 325 11.18 7.61 3.11
C VAL A 325 10.04 6.65 3.47
N GLY A 326 8.79 7.12 3.37
CA GLY A 326 7.64 6.30 3.72
C GLY A 326 7.44 6.12 5.23
N GLN A 327 8.10 6.89 6.11
CA GLN A 327 7.87 6.76 7.55
C GLN A 327 6.43 7.11 7.97
N SER A 328 5.79 8.06 7.29
CA SER A 328 4.36 8.33 7.47
C SER A 328 3.53 7.36 6.64
N PRO A 329 2.43 6.80 7.18
CA PRO A 329 1.52 5.99 6.40
C PRO A 329 0.90 6.86 5.30
N SER A 330 1.32 6.64 4.06
CA SER A 330 0.71 7.28 2.90
C SER A 330 -0.72 6.75 2.74
N VAL A 331 -1.71 7.64 2.70
CA VAL A 331 -3.01 7.33 2.08
C VAL A 331 -2.70 6.93 0.62
N PRO A 332 -3.20 5.80 0.10
CA PRO A 332 -2.93 5.41 -1.29
C PRO A 332 -3.43 6.52 -2.22
N ASN A 333 -2.49 7.31 -2.73
CA ASN A 333 -2.83 8.49 -3.50
C ASN A 333 -3.11 8.09 -4.95
N LYS A 334 -4.16 8.71 -5.46
CA LYS A 334 -4.61 8.70 -6.85
C LYS A 334 -3.40 8.88 -7.78
N ALA A 335 -3.34 8.07 -8.83
CA ALA A 335 -2.27 8.09 -9.83
C ALA A 335 -1.94 9.52 -10.33
N GLY A 336 -0.65 9.88 -10.32
CA GLY A 336 -0.15 11.05 -11.05
C GLY A 336 1.18 11.65 -10.56
N GLY A 337 2.28 11.29 -11.22
CA GLY A 337 3.29 12.24 -11.73
C GLY A 337 4.24 12.97 -10.76
N GLY A 338 5.50 12.50 -10.73
CA GLY A 338 6.69 13.28 -11.10
C GLY A 338 7.02 14.64 -10.45
N SER A 339 8.07 14.61 -9.63
CA SER A 339 9.25 15.51 -9.65
C SER A 339 9.15 16.98 -9.16
N SER A 340 9.78 17.18 -8.00
CA SER A 340 10.78 18.23 -7.66
C SER A 340 10.59 19.71 -8.05
N SER A 341 10.67 20.56 -7.00
CA SER A 341 11.64 21.66 -6.81
C SER A 341 11.02 23.04 -6.51
N GLY A 342 11.64 23.75 -5.56
CA GLY A 342 11.58 25.21 -5.46
C GLY A 342 10.93 25.78 -4.19
N GLY A 343 11.63 25.74 -3.05
CA GLY A 343 11.28 26.54 -1.88
C GLY A 343 12.13 27.80 -1.79
N SER A 344 11.52 28.98 -1.91
CA SER A 344 12.09 30.26 -1.46
C SER A 344 10.98 31.23 -1.02
N SER A 345 10.95 31.42 0.30
CA SER A 345 10.65 32.61 1.13
C SER A 345 9.51 33.61 0.82
N ASN A 346 8.85 33.92 1.95
CA ASN A 346 8.24 35.18 2.41
C ASN A 346 6.78 35.50 2.07
N GLY A 347 6.01 35.73 3.14
CA GLY A 347 4.69 36.36 3.09
C GLY A 347 3.88 36.15 4.36
N SER A 348 4.15 36.97 5.38
CA SER A 348 3.37 37.10 6.62
C SER A 348 1.88 37.42 6.33
N GLY A 349 0.98 36.75 7.05
CA GLY A 349 -0.45 37.05 7.04
C GLY A 349 -1.11 36.57 8.33
N SER A 350 -1.32 37.50 9.26
CA SER A 350 -1.96 37.25 10.54
C SER A 350 -3.46 37.01 10.39
N GLY A 351 -4.00 36.04 11.13
CA GLY A 351 -5.44 35.78 11.25
C GLY A 351 -5.74 35.09 12.57
N SER A 352 -5.74 35.88 13.65
CA SER A 352 -6.09 35.47 15.00
C SER A 352 -7.60 35.25 15.15
N MET A 353 -8.02 34.17 15.81
CA MET A 353 -9.11 34.19 16.82
C MET A 353 -8.96 32.98 17.76
N GLN A 354 -8.34 33.19 18.92
CA GLN A 354 -8.53 32.37 20.11
C GLN A 354 -9.03 33.30 21.21
N SER A 355 -10.28 33.10 21.62
CA SER A 355 -10.82 33.68 22.84
C SER A 355 -10.49 32.75 24.01
N SER A 356 -9.62 33.18 24.90
CA SER A 356 -9.58 32.69 26.28
C SER A 356 -9.16 33.84 27.19
N GLY A 357 -9.88 33.94 28.30
CA GLY A 357 -10.11 35.14 29.07
C GLY A 357 -8.90 35.76 29.76
N MET A 358 -9.13 37.02 30.10
CA MET A 358 -8.27 37.96 30.79
C MET A 358 -7.73 37.46 32.13
N ALA A 359 -6.48 37.81 32.42
CA ALA A 359 -6.05 38.18 33.76
C ALA A 359 -5.25 39.49 33.67
N LEU A 360 -5.68 40.44 34.49
CA LEU A 360 -5.24 41.82 34.58
C LEU A 360 -3.79 41.95 35.08
N ALA A 361 -3.04 42.89 34.51
CA ALA A 361 -2.04 43.65 35.25
C ALA A 361 -1.83 45.03 34.58
N ALA A 362 -1.87 46.04 35.43
CA ALA A 362 -1.95 47.46 35.11
C ALA A 362 -0.57 48.11 34.86
N ASN A 363 -0.65 49.39 34.48
CA ASN A 363 0.40 50.42 34.31
C ASN A 363 0.94 50.52 32.89
N GLY A 364 0.94 51.67 32.19
CA GLY A 364 0.62 53.05 32.52
C GLY A 364 1.42 53.97 31.59
N GLY A 365 0.81 55.08 31.13
CA GLY A 365 1.45 56.21 30.42
C GLY A 365 1.70 56.00 28.92
N TRP A 366 0.92 56.57 27.98
CA TRP A 366 0.74 57.96 27.52
C TRP A 366 1.91 58.58 26.75
N ILE A 367 1.52 59.46 25.79
CA ILE A 367 2.28 60.32 24.87
C ILE A 367 2.56 59.64 23.50
N ALA A 368 1.69 59.74 22.49
CA ALA A 368 1.14 60.88 21.73
C ALA A 368 2.09 61.48 20.68
N MET A 369 1.62 61.42 19.42
CA MET A 369 1.85 62.32 18.27
C MET A 369 3.30 62.44 17.75
N THR A 370 3.58 62.46 16.45
CA THR A 370 2.93 63.22 15.37
C THR A 370 3.18 62.57 14.01
N MET A 371 2.16 62.66 13.16
CA MET A 371 2.21 62.52 11.71
C MET A 371 3.13 63.56 11.05
N ALA A 372 3.86 63.15 10.01
CA ALA A 372 4.18 64.02 8.88
C ALA A 372 4.35 63.18 7.61
N VAL A 373 3.32 63.25 6.77
CA VAL A 373 3.27 62.86 5.37
C VAL A 373 4.12 63.84 4.58
N VAL A 374 5.03 63.38 3.70
CA VAL A 374 5.29 64.04 2.42
C VAL A 374 5.67 62.99 1.35
N TYR A 375 4.78 62.91 0.37
CA TYR A 375 4.89 62.32 -0.96
C TYR A 375 6.09 62.87 -1.77
N SER A 376 6.71 62.07 -2.64
CA SER A 376 6.80 62.37 -4.09
C SER A 376 7.88 61.57 -4.84
N LEU A 377 7.42 60.89 -5.88
CA LEU A 377 7.90 60.88 -7.28
C LEU A 377 9.38 60.54 -7.55
N ILE A 378 9.60 59.43 -8.27
CA ILE A 378 9.65 59.35 -9.75
C ILE A 378 9.39 57.90 -10.16
#